data_AF-A0A7C7Q573-F1
#
_entry.id   AF-A0A7C7Q573-F1
#
_cell.length_a   1.000
_cell.length_b   1.000
_cell.length_c   1.000
_cell.angle_alpha   90.00
_cell.angle_beta   90.00
_cell.angle_gamma   90.00
#
_symmetry.space_group_name_H-M   'P 1'
#
loop_
_entity.id
_entity.type
_entity.pdbx_description
1 polymer ?
#
loop_
_entity_poly.entity_id
_entity_poly.type
_entity_poly.pdbx_seq_one_letter_code
_entity_poly.pdbx_strand_id
1 'polypeptide(L)'
;MIGGEVQTIYLVKGAGEGNTPLNAFDNALLTAGIGDVNLVKVSSIVPPNARVVEDVPSIPRGALVPCVYVAKTSLQSGQHLVVGIGVGIARDGFGVIMEAEGESAEQLQVQIKNMVEEAFRMRGLKAERFMLVICEHRVKKIGCAFAGAVFW
;
A
#
# COMPACT_ATOMS: atom_id res chain seq x y z
N MET A 1 12.24 9.31 -12.51
CA MET A 1 12.46 8.35 -13.60
C MET A 1 11.21 8.32 -14.48
N ILE A 2 11.31 8.79 -15.72
CA ILE A 2 10.29 8.53 -16.76
C ILE A 2 11.05 7.72 -17.82
N GLY A 3 10.94 6.39 -17.77
CA GLY A 3 11.58 5.47 -18.74
C GLY A 3 12.49 4.37 -18.19
N GLY A 4 12.58 4.15 -16.88
CA GLY A 4 13.23 2.95 -16.32
C GLY A 4 12.22 1.82 -16.12
N GLU A 5 12.60 0.57 -16.42
CA GLU A 5 11.83 -0.60 -15.99
C GLU A 5 11.76 -0.62 -14.47
N VAL A 6 10.55 -0.67 -13.89
CA VAL A 6 10.36 -0.86 -12.46
C VAL A 6 10.88 -2.25 -12.11
N GLN A 7 11.98 -2.30 -11.35
CA GLN A 7 12.60 -3.59 -11.00
C GLN A 7 11.93 -4.20 -9.78
N THR A 8 11.55 -3.37 -8.80
CA THR A 8 10.97 -3.85 -7.54
C THR A 8 9.75 -3.02 -7.14
N ILE A 9 8.73 -3.69 -6.61
CA ILE A 9 7.60 -3.08 -5.93
C ILE A 9 7.69 -3.43 -4.45
N TYR A 10 7.80 -2.41 -3.61
CA TYR A 10 7.97 -2.53 -2.18
C TYR A 10 6.63 -2.30 -1.49
N LEU A 11 6.14 -3.32 -0.79
CA LEU A 11 4.97 -3.23 0.07
C LEU A 11 5.40 -2.67 1.41
N VAL A 12 4.90 -1.48 1.72
CA VAL A 12 5.23 -0.74 2.93
C VAL A 12 3.95 -0.40 3.70
N LYS A 13 4.07 -0.28 5.01
CA LYS A 13 2.98 0.12 5.90
C LYS A 13 3.51 0.94 7.04
N GLY A 14 2.69 1.84 7.56
CA GLY A 14 3.05 2.64 8.72
C GLY A 14 1.83 3.31 9.33
N ALA A 15 1.95 3.61 10.61
CA ALA A 15 0.97 4.38 11.34
C ALA A 15 1.66 5.51 12.08
N GLY A 16 0.93 6.61 12.28
CA GLY A 16 1.45 7.82 12.90
C GLY A 16 0.36 8.61 13.60
N GLU A 17 0.71 9.22 14.72
CA GLU A 17 -0.10 10.27 15.35
C GLU A 17 0.41 11.64 14.93
N GLY A 18 -0.42 12.68 15.01
CA GLY A 18 -0.02 14.04 14.68
C GLY A 18 -0.78 15.10 15.45
N ASN A 19 -0.33 16.35 15.32
CA ASN A 19 -1.07 17.51 15.81
C ASN A 19 -2.14 17.99 14.81
N THR A 20 -2.03 17.54 13.56
CA THR A 20 -3.00 17.76 12.48
C THR A 20 -3.15 16.46 11.69
N PRO A 21 -4.22 16.30 10.88
CA PRO A 21 -4.37 15.15 9.99
C PRO A 21 -3.18 14.96 9.05
N LEU A 22 -2.64 16.06 8.50
CA LEU A 22 -1.49 16.00 7.60
C LEU A 22 -0.22 15.55 8.33
N ASN A 23 0.02 16.00 9.57
CA ASN A 23 1.17 15.50 10.35
C ASN A 23 1.00 14.04 10.75
N ALA A 24 -0.23 13.56 10.99
CA ALA A 24 -0.47 12.15 11.27
C ALA A 24 -0.16 11.28 10.05
N PHE A 25 -0.57 11.74 8.86
CA PHE A 25 -0.23 11.11 7.58
C PHE A 25 1.29 11.11 7.32
N ASP A 26 1.95 12.25 7.48
CA ASP A 26 3.41 12.38 7.34
C ASP A 26 4.17 11.43 8.28
N ASN A 27 3.77 11.37 9.56
CA ASN A 27 4.33 10.42 10.52
C ASN A 27 4.05 8.95 10.16
N ALA A 28 2.90 8.65 9.53
CA ALA A 28 2.64 7.31 9.01
C ALA A 28 3.59 6.95 7.86
N LEU A 29 3.93 7.90 6.97
CA LEU A 29 4.92 7.71 5.91
C LEU A 29 6.33 7.53 6.47
N LEU A 30 6.71 8.30 7.50
CA LEU A 30 7.99 8.13 8.21
C LEU A 30 8.12 6.73 8.83
N THR A 31 7.08 6.25 9.51
CA THR A 31 7.04 4.88 10.05
C THR A 31 7.08 3.82 8.94
N ALA A 32 6.50 4.11 7.77
CA ALA A 32 6.57 3.24 6.59
C ALA A 32 7.93 3.27 5.86
N GLY A 33 8.89 4.09 6.33
CA GLY A 33 10.22 4.20 5.74
C GLY A 33 10.28 5.03 4.45
N ILE A 34 9.21 5.77 4.12
CA ILE A 34 9.07 6.56 2.89
C ILE A 34 8.61 8.00 3.14
N GLY A 35 8.84 8.54 4.35
CA GLY A 35 8.43 9.90 4.71
C GLY A 35 9.20 11.01 3.99
N ASP A 36 10.39 10.72 3.46
CA ASP A 36 11.25 11.73 2.83
C ASP A 36 11.15 11.76 1.29
N VAL A 37 10.09 11.20 0.69
CA VAL A 37 9.90 11.17 -0.78
C VAL A 37 8.60 11.87 -1.21
N ASN A 38 8.51 12.20 -2.49
CA ASN A 38 7.30 12.75 -3.09
C ASN A 38 6.49 11.65 -3.76
N LEU A 39 5.35 11.27 -3.18
CA LEU A 39 4.49 10.23 -3.74
C LEU A 39 3.70 10.74 -4.95
N VAL A 40 3.75 9.98 -6.04
CA VAL A 40 2.90 10.15 -7.22
C VAL A 40 1.91 8.99 -7.24
N LYS A 41 0.64 9.28 -6.93
CA LYS A 41 -0.38 8.22 -6.93
C LYS A 41 -0.61 7.70 -8.36
N VAL A 42 -0.46 6.40 -8.56
CA VAL A 42 -0.66 5.72 -9.86
C VAL A 42 -1.73 4.64 -9.78
N SER A 43 -2.09 4.08 -10.93
CA SER A 43 -3.03 2.98 -11.05
C SER A 43 -2.40 1.62 -10.68
N SER A 44 -3.25 0.61 -10.52
CA SER A 44 -2.93 -0.57 -9.71
C SER A 44 -2.40 -1.78 -10.50
N ILE A 45 -1.39 -1.59 -11.35
CA ILE A 45 -0.80 -2.66 -12.19
C ILE A 45 0.63 -3.01 -11.77
N VAL A 46 0.92 -4.32 -11.72
CA VAL A 46 2.28 -4.86 -11.62
C VAL A 46 2.76 -5.26 -13.01
N PRO A 47 3.84 -4.66 -13.54
CA PRO A 47 4.37 -5.07 -14.84
C PRO A 47 5.03 -6.45 -14.73
N PRO A 48 5.07 -7.23 -15.84
CA PRO A 48 5.85 -8.46 -15.90
C PRO A 48 7.29 -8.22 -15.44
N ASN A 49 7.88 -9.22 -14.80
CA ASN A 49 9.26 -9.21 -14.27
C ASN A 49 9.52 -8.32 -13.04
N ALA A 50 8.57 -7.48 -12.60
CA ALA A 50 8.74 -6.75 -11.35
C ALA A 50 8.74 -7.71 -10.15
N ARG A 51 9.72 -7.54 -9.27
CA ARG A 51 9.80 -8.29 -8.01
C ARG A 51 8.97 -7.59 -6.95
N VAL A 52 8.02 -8.27 -6.34
CA VAL A 52 7.24 -7.72 -5.22
C VAL A 52 7.82 -8.22 -3.89
N VAL A 53 8.10 -7.31 -2.96
CA VAL A 53 8.67 -7.60 -1.63
C VAL A 53 8.01 -6.79 -0.53
N GLU A 54 7.97 -7.31 0.69
CA GLU A 54 7.67 -6.54 1.90
C GLU A 54 8.99 -6.09 2.51
N ASP A 55 9.45 -4.89 2.15
CA ASP A 55 10.73 -4.32 2.59
C ASP A 55 10.70 -2.79 2.45
N VAL A 56 11.62 -2.09 3.10
CA VAL A 56 11.75 -0.63 3.00
C VAL A 56 12.71 -0.28 1.87
N PRO A 57 12.27 0.47 0.85
CA PRO A 57 13.15 0.83 -0.26
C PRO A 57 14.18 1.88 0.14
N SER A 58 15.40 1.76 -0.40
CA SER A 58 16.39 2.83 -0.31
C SER A 58 16.16 3.84 -1.43
N ILE A 59 15.46 4.93 -1.11
CA ILE A 59 15.09 5.97 -2.08
C ILE A 59 15.77 7.30 -1.69
N PRO A 60 16.38 8.02 -2.65
CA PRO A 60 16.90 9.36 -2.41
C PRO A 60 15.81 10.31 -1.89
N ARG A 61 16.16 11.11 -0.88
CA ARG A 61 15.26 12.14 -0.33
C ARG A 61 14.79 13.08 -1.45
N GLY A 62 13.49 13.39 -1.46
CA GLY A 62 12.85 14.27 -2.44
C GLY A 62 12.53 13.63 -3.80
N ALA A 63 12.85 12.34 -4.02
CA ALA A 63 12.53 11.67 -5.27
C ALA A 63 11.02 11.64 -5.56
N LEU A 64 10.64 11.72 -6.83
CA LEU A 64 9.27 11.45 -7.30
C LEU A 64 9.09 9.93 -7.44
N VAL A 65 8.18 9.38 -6.64
CA VAL A 65 8.02 7.93 -6.48
C VAL A 65 6.59 7.53 -6.85
N PRO A 66 6.40 6.77 -7.95
CA PRO A 66 5.10 6.18 -8.25
C PRO A 66 4.67 5.23 -7.13
N CYS A 67 3.44 5.37 -6.66
CA CYS A 67 2.92 4.58 -5.55
C CYS A 67 1.42 4.33 -5.69
N VAL A 68 0.97 3.10 -5.43
CA VAL A 68 -0.44 2.79 -5.15
C VAL A 68 -0.58 2.77 -3.64
N TYR A 69 -1.51 3.52 -3.05
CA TYR A 69 -1.61 3.61 -1.60
C TYR A 69 -2.99 3.99 -1.11
N VAL A 70 -3.30 3.47 0.07
CA VAL A 70 -4.46 3.85 0.89
C VAL A 70 -3.97 4.41 2.23
N ALA A 71 -4.64 5.47 2.67
CA ALA A 71 -4.39 6.07 3.96
C ALA A 71 -5.71 6.48 4.61
N LYS A 72 -5.88 6.16 5.88
CA LYS A 72 -7.06 6.52 6.67
C LYS A 72 -6.62 7.34 7.85
N THR A 73 -7.16 8.54 7.98
CA THR A 73 -6.88 9.45 9.11
C THR A 73 -8.14 9.68 9.93
N SER A 74 -8.00 9.79 11.25
CA SER A 74 -9.11 10.11 12.14
C SER A 74 -8.66 10.91 13.37
N LEU A 75 -9.58 11.73 13.86
CA LEU A 75 -9.46 12.50 15.11
C LEU A 75 -10.22 11.84 16.28
N GLN A 76 -10.90 10.72 16.02
CA GLN A 76 -11.69 10.04 17.04
C GLN A 76 -10.80 9.12 17.87
N SER A 77 -10.49 9.55 19.10
CA SER A 77 -9.75 8.73 20.06
C SER A 77 -10.43 7.36 20.26
N GLY A 78 -9.62 6.31 20.28
CA GLY A 78 -10.07 4.92 20.40
C GLY A 78 -10.55 4.27 19.09
N GLN A 79 -10.75 5.04 18.01
CA GLN A 79 -11.14 4.46 16.72
C GLN A 79 -10.04 3.52 16.21
N HIS A 80 -10.45 2.37 15.68
CA HIS A 80 -9.59 1.41 15.01
C HIS A 80 -9.55 1.72 13.51
N LEU A 81 -8.35 1.98 12.99
CA LEU A 81 -8.10 2.23 11.57
C LEU A 81 -7.42 0.99 11.00
N VAL A 82 -7.96 0.46 9.91
CA VAL A 82 -7.40 -0.71 9.20
C VAL A 82 -7.35 -0.37 7.72
N VAL A 83 -6.15 -0.41 7.15
CA VAL A 83 -5.91 -0.19 5.71
C VAL A 83 -4.95 -1.24 5.17
N GLY A 84 -5.01 -1.54 3.88
CA GLY A 84 -4.19 -2.61 3.33
C GLY A 84 -4.04 -2.56 1.81
N ILE A 85 -2.95 -3.19 1.37
CA ILE A 85 -2.61 -3.41 -0.03
C ILE A 85 -2.45 -4.91 -0.27
N GLY A 86 -3.18 -5.45 -1.23
CA GLY A 86 -2.97 -6.79 -1.76
C GLY A 86 -2.40 -6.75 -3.16
N VAL A 87 -1.57 -7.74 -3.49
CA VAL A 87 -1.00 -7.93 -4.82
C VAL A 87 -1.24 -9.34 -5.28
N GLY A 88 -1.97 -9.49 -6.39
CA GLY A 88 -2.08 -10.76 -7.11
C GLY A 88 -1.13 -10.78 -8.29
N ILE A 89 -0.42 -11.90 -8.51
CA ILE A 89 0.52 -12.07 -9.62
C ILE A 89 0.17 -13.35 -10.38
N ALA A 90 0.03 -13.24 -11.70
CA ALA A 90 -0.19 -14.33 -12.64
C ALA A 90 1.12 -15.08 -12.94
N ARG A 91 0.99 -16.23 -13.62
CA ARG A 91 2.13 -17.06 -14.04
C ARG A 91 3.15 -16.32 -14.91
N ASP A 92 2.67 -15.43 -15.76
CA ASP A 92 3.48 -14.63 -16.69
C ASP A 92 4.10 -13.38 -16.03
N GLY A 93 3.90 -13.21 -14.72
CA GLY A 93 4.43 -12.09 -13.95
C GLY A 93 3.57 -10.83 -13.99
N PHE A 94 2.52 -10.75 -14.82
CA PHE A 94 1.56 -9.65 -14.76
C PHE A 94 0.80 -9.71 -13.43
N GLY A 95 0.50 -8.56 -12.82
CA GLY A 95 -0.28 -8.52 -11.59
C GLY A 95 -1.15 -7.29 -11.43
N VAL A 96 -1.99 -7.34 -10.40
CA VAL A 96 -2.84 -6.24 -9.98
C VAL A 96 -2.63 -5.94 -8.51
N ILE A 97 -2.73 -4.67 -8.16
CA ILE A 97 -2.67 -4.17 -6.79
C ILE A 97 -4.09 -3.78 -6.38
N MET A 98 -4.48 -4.06 -5.15
CA MET A 98 -5.79 -3.68 -4.60
C MET A 98 -5.58 -2.99 -3.27
N GLU A 99 -6.10 -1.76 -3.17
CA GLU A 99 -6.06 -0.95 -1.95
C GLU A 99 -7.45 -0.90 -1.33
N ALA A 100 -7.53 -1.03 0.00
CA ALA A 100 -8.81 -1.01 0.70
C ALA A 100 -8.66 -0.58 2.17
N GLU A 101 -9.77 -0.17 2.75
CA GLU A 101 -9.96 0.04 4.19
C GLU A 101 -10.94 -1.01 4.72
N GLY A 102 -10.83 -1.35 6.01
CA GLY A 102 -11.74 -2.31 6.67
C GLY A 102 -11.98 -1.98 8.14
N GLU A 103 -12.77 -2.82 8.82
CA GLU A 103 -13.03 -2.70 10.27
C GLU A 103 -12.04 -3.53 11.11
N SER A 104 -11.56 -4.65 10.55
CA SER A 104 -10.53 -5.52 11.13
C SER A 104 -9.58 -6.06 10.06
N ALA A 105 -8.38 -6.50 10.47
CA ALA A 105 -7.43 -7.12 9.56
C ALA A 105 -7.99 -8.37 8.87
N GLU A 106 -8.77 -9.19 9.57
CA GLU A 106 -9.34 -10.43 9.02
C GLU A 106 -10.36 -10.16 7.93
N GLN A 107 -11.27 -9.21 8.16
CA GLN A 107 -12.25 -8.79 7.15
C GLN A 107 -11.54 -8.18 5.94
N LEU A 108 -10.55 -7.32 6.19
CA LEU A 108 -9.82 -6.65 5.13
C LEU A 108 -9.03 -7.62 4.26
N GLN A 109 -8.42 -8.65 4.86
CA GLN A 109 -7.75 -9.73 4.13
C GLN A 109 -8.71 -10.43 3.17
N VAL A 110 -9.91 -10.79 3.62
CA VAL A 110 -10.93 -11.45 2.79
C VAL A 110 -11.38 -10.52 1.66
N GLN A 111 -11.67 -9.26 1.99
CA GLN A 111 -12.09 -8.26 1.01
C GLN A 111 -11.05 -8.07 -0.09
N ILE A 112 -9.78 -7.83 0.27
CA ILE A 112 -8.70 -7.61 -0.70
C ILE A 112 -8.47 -8.86 -1.56
N LYS A 113 -8.53 -10.05 -0.97
CA LYS A 113 -8.41 -11.30 -1.72
C LYS A 113 -9.51 -11.43 -2.77
N ASN A 114 -10.76 -11.15 -2.40
CA ASN A 114 -11.90 -11.18 -3.33
C ASN A 114 -11.72 -10.15 -4.46
N MET A 115 -11.25 -8.94 -4.15
CA MET A 115 -10.98 -7.89 -5.16
C MET A 115 -9.90 -8.34 -6.17
N VAL A 116 -8.83 -8.97 -5.69
CA VAL A 116 -7.77 -9.51 -6.54
C VAL A 116 -8.31 -10.64 -7.43
N GLU A 117 -9.03 -11.60 -6.85
CA GLU A 117 -9.64 -12.71 -7.59
C GLU A 117 -10.60 -12.23 -8.67
N GLU A 118 -11.44 -11.24 -8.36
CA GLU A 118 -12.35 -10.62 -9.32
C GLU A 118 -11.59 -9.92 -10.45
N ALA A 119 -10.57 -9.13 -10.14
CA ALA A 119 -9.78 -8.44 -11.16
C ALA A 119 -9.04 -9.39 -12.11
N PHE A 120 -8.59 -10.53 -11.59
CA PHE A 120 -8.00 -11.60 -12.40
C PHE A 120 -9.04 -12.30 -13.26
N ARG A 121 -10.20 -12.64 -12.69
CA ARG A 121 -11.33 -13.24 -13.41
C ARG A 121 -11.77 -12.37 -14.59
N MET A 122 -11.88 -11.05 -14.40
CA MET A 122 -12.24 -10.10 -15.46
C MET A 122 -11.21 -10.01 -16.59
N ARG A 123 -9.97 -10.47 -16.35
CA ARG A 123 -8.89 -10.52 -17.34
C ARG A 123 -8.66 -11.92 -17.91
N GLY A 124 -9.47 -12.91 -17.52
CA GLY A 124 -9.27 -14.30 -17.92
C GLY A 124 -8.00 -14.93 -17.32
N LEU A 125 -7.49 -14.38 -16.22
CA LEU A 125 -6.27 -14.82 -15.55
C LEU A 125 -6.59 -15.53 -14.23
N LYS A 126 -5.58 -16.24 -13.68
CA LYS A 126 -5.58 -16.77 -12.32
C LYS A 126 -4.34 -16.27 -11.57
N ALA A 127 -4.52 -15.86 -10.32
CA ALA A 127 -3.41 -15.47 -9.47
C ALA A 127 -2.68 -16.74 -9.00
N GLU A 128 -1.38 -16.81 -9.26
CA GLU A 128 -0.52 -17.88 -8.73
C GLU A 128 0.13 -17.48 -7.41
N ARG A 129 0.37 -16.18 -7.22
CA ARG A 129 0.91 -15.63 -5.98
C ARG A 129 0.03 -14.51 -5.48
N PHE A 130 -0.06 -14.42 -4.16
CA PHE A 130 -0.75 -13.35 -3.45
C PHE A 130 0.14 -12.84 -2.33
N MET A 131 0.28 -11.52 -2.23
CA MET A 131 0.97 -10.83 -1.15
C MET A 131 0.03 -9.80 -0.55
N LEU A 132 0.15 -9.57 0.76
CA LEU A 132 -0.75 -8.71 1.50
C LEU A 132 0.01 -7.98 2.58
N VAL A 133 -0.18 -6.67 2.67
CA VAL A 133 0.28 -5.85 3.78
C VAL A 133 -0.93 -5.11 4.36
N ILE A 134 -1.12 -5.24 5.68
CA ILE A 134 -2.18 -4.55 6.44
C ILE A 134 -1.53 -3.71 7.53
N CYS A 135 -1.99 -2.47 7.65
CA CYS A 135 -1.67 -1.57 8.73
C CYS A 135 -2.89 -1.36 9.62
N GLU A 136 -2.70 -1.53 10.92
CA GLU A 136 -3.69 -1.23 11.94
C GLU A 136 -3.20 -0.11 12.84
N HIS A 137 -4.12 0.76 13.25
CA HIS A 137 -3.81 1.83 14.21
C HIS A 137 -5.00 2.13 15.09
N ARG A 138 -4.79 2.16 16.41
CA ARG A 138 -5.79 2.67 17.36
C ARG A 138 -5.46 4.11 17.69
N VAL A 139 -6.34 5.02 17.24
CA VAL A 139 -6.15 6.46 17.36
C VAL A 139 -6.05 6.87 18.82
N LYS A 140 -5.03 7.65 19.16
CA LYS A 140 -4.88 8.26 20.48
C LYS A 140 -5.50 9.66 20.50
N LYS A 141 -5.12 10.50 19.53
CA LYS A 141 -5.61 11.88 19.39
C LYS A 141 -5.96 12.20 17.93
N ILE A 142 -4.98 12.14 17.04
CA ILE A 142 -5.18 12.30 15.58
C ILE A 142 -4.23 11.30 14.94
N GLY A 143 -4.78 10.18 14.47
CA GLY A 143 -4.02 9.05 13.97
C GLY A 143 -4.25 8.81 12.49
N CYS A 144 -3.22 8.32 11.80
CA CYS A 144 -3.29 7.84 10.43
C CYS A 144 -2.72 6.43 10.34
N ALA A 145 -3.38 5.56 9.58
CA ALA A 145 -2.85 4.29 9.11
C ALA A 145 -2.59 4.40 7.59
N PHE A 146 -1.49 3.83 7.12
CA PHE A 146 -1.04 3.88 5.73
C PHE A 146 -0.58 2.50 5.27
N ALA A 147 -0.93 2.14 4.04
CA ALA A 147 -0.36 1.01 3.31
C ALA A 147 -0.12 1.40 1.85
N GLY A 148 1.03 1.02 1.30
CA GLY A 148 1.42 1.40 -0.07
C GLY A 148 2.26 0.33 -0.78
N ALA A 149 2.16 0.34 -2.10
CA ALA A 149 3.04 -0.35 -3.02
C ALA A 149 3.89 0.69 -3.77
N VAL A 150 5.17 0.73 -3.45
CA VAL A 150 6.14 1.72 -3.94
C VAL A 150 6.93 1.14 -5.10
N PHE A 151 6.96 1.84 -6.23
CA PHE A 151 7.63 1.39 -7.45
C PHE A 151 9.03 2.01 -7.49
N TRP A 152 10.07 1.17 -7.41
CA TRP A 152 11.48 1.62 -7.41
C TRP A 152 12.45 0.62 -8.03
#